data_AF-A0A956TEU6-F1
#
_entry.id   AF-A0A956TEU6-F1
#
_cell.length_a   1.000
_cell.length_b   1.000
_cell.length_c   1.000
_cell.angle_alpha   90.00
_cell.angle_beta   90.00
_cell.angle_gamma   90.00
#
_symmetry.space_group_name_H-M   'P 1'
#
loop_
_entity.id
_entity.type
_entity.pdbx_description
1 polymer ?
#
loop_
_entity_poly.entity_id
_entity_poly.type
_entity_poly.pdbx_seq_one_letter_code
_entity_poly.pdbx_strand_id
1 'polypeptide(L)'
;MPRWRALVVASMVAAVGAGVCLDLGPSLSQPLLCGCLMVASALGMVTGLTARPPSACWSVLAGLAVLAWRVAYFPIMVFSGFVASLSELLVGLVYPAFLLSAWALHGLVGWSVTFCWPPDKERWQPLAVAVPLALIACMVSFTSLSDLRLPPDQPWAAAPAVLRVEEPVTNPYLPRLSEPGYSPQGRVLLLCAGLTYGLIPSSPWAMAVKGTLEAEMNRRPHAGTRQRVEEHYRAYVAAHSRIQGLRR
;
A
#
# COMPACT_ATOMS: atom_id res chain seq x y z
N MET A 1 14.27 23.71 12.36
CA MET A 1 13.90 22.38 12.89
C MET A 1 12.52 22.32 13.57
N PRO A 2 12.05 23.29 14.38
CA PRO A 2 10.74 23.19 15.07
C PRO A 2 9.54 23.00 14.13
N ARG A 3 9.52 23.70 12.99
CA ARG A 3 8.44 23.62 12.00
C ARG A 3 8.28 22.23 11.36
N TRP A 4 9.39 21.54 11.09
CA TRP A 4 9.34 20.19 10.51
C TRP A 4 8.79 19.17 11.51
N ARG A 5 9.18 19.24 12.78
CA ARG A 5 8.61 18.38 13.84
C ARG A 5 7.10 18.58 13.97
N ALA A 6 6.63 19.84 13.92
CA ALA A 6 5.21 20.13 13.94
C ALA A 6 4.46 19.53 12.73
N LEU A 7 5.04 19.59 11.52
CA LEU A 7 4.47 18.95 10.33
C LEU A 7 4.39 17.43 10.45
N VAL A 8 5.45 16.79 10.94
CA VAL A 8 5.50 15.34 11.19
C VAL A 8 4.37 14.94 12.14
N VAL A 9 4.28 15.60 13.30
CA VAL A 9 3.24 15.28 14.30
C VAL A 9 1.85 15.55 13.75
N ALA A 10 1.62 16.70 13.12
CA ALA A 10 0.29 17.05 12.59
C ALA A 10 -0.18 16.07 11.51
N SER A 11 0.70 15.69 10.57
CA SER A 11 0.34 14.73 9.51
C SER A 11 0.14 13.32 10.04
N MET A 12 0.94 12.88 11.02
CA MET A 12 0.77 11.61 11.70
C MET A 12 -0.58 11.56 12.45
N VAL A 13 -0.90 12.60 13.22
CA VAL A 13 -2.18 12.72 13.94
C VAL A 13 -3.35 12.72 12.97
N ALA A 14 -3.24 13.41 11.82
CA ALA A 14 -4.26 13.40 10.79
C ALA A 14 -4.49 12.00 10.20
N ALA A 15 -3.41 11.26 9.89
CA ALA A 15 -3.51 9.89 9.38
C ALA A 15 -4.16 8.93 10.39
N VAL A 16 -3.73 8.99 11.66
CA VAL A 16 -4.29 8.17 12.75
C VAL A 16 -5.76 8.54 13.00
N GLY A 17 -6.07 9.84 13.11
CA GLY A 17 -7.43 10.32 13.35
C GLY A 17 -8.39 9.93 12.22
N ALA A 18 -7.96 10.06 10.95
CA ALA A 18 -8.73 9.57 9.81
C ALA A 18 -8.98 8.05 9.93
N GLY A 19 -7.96 7.27 10.27
CA GLY A 19 -8.09 5.83 10.46
C GLY A 19 -9.09 5.46 11.57
N VAL A 20 -9.08 6.20 12.69
CA VAL A 20 -10.04 5.98 13.78
C VAL A 20 -11.47 6.26 13.31
N CYS A 21 -11.67 7.34 12.53
CA CYS A 21 -12.96 7.64 11.93
C CYS A 21 -13.44 6.55 10.97
N LEU A 22 -12.54 5.95 10.18
CA LEU A 22 -12.89 4.83 9.29
C LEU A 22 -13.32 3.61 10.11
N ASP A 23 -12.53 3.22 11.12
CA ASP A 23 -12.80 2.08 12.00
C ASP A 23 -14.13 2.21 12.77
N LEU A 24 -14.49 3.42 13.20
CA LEU A 24 -15.73 3.70 13.93
C LEU A 24 -16.93 3.95 13.01
N GLY A 25 -16.69 4.16 11.71
CA GLY A 25 -17.73 4.42 10.74
C GLY A 25 -18.70 3.22 10.60
N PRO A 26 -20.02 3.45 10.53
CA PRO A 26 -21.01 2.37 10.39
C PRO A 26 -20.87 1.64 9.04
N SER A 27 -20.36 2.34 8.03
CA SER A 27 -20.11 1.82 6.69
C SER A 27 -18.83 2.42 6.13
N LEU A 28 -18.08 1.65 5.36
CA LEU A 28 -16.91 2.13 4.63
C LEU A 28 -17.21 2.12 3.14
N SER A 29 -16.91 3.21 2.43
CA SER A 29 -16.97 3.25 0.98
C SER A 29 -15.57 3.20 0.37
N GLN A 30 -15.46 2.60 -0.82
CA GLN A 30 -14.19 2.53 -1.54
C GLN A 30 -13.59 3.92 -1.84
N PRO A 31 -14.35 4.92 -2.32
CA PRO A 31 -13.84 6.29 -2.53
C PRO A 31 -13.22 6.90 -1.28
N LEU A 32 -13.86 6.71 -0.11
CA LEU A 32 -13.38 7.26 1.15
C LEU A 32 -12.06 6.61 1.57
N LEU A 33 -11.99 5.27 1.56
CA LEU A 33 -10.76 4.55 1.91
C LEU A 33 -9.60 4.91 0.97
N CYS A 34 -9.88 4.96 -0.34
CA CYS A 34 -8.91 5.36 -1.35
C CYS A 34 -8.41 6.78 -1.13
N GLY A 35 -9.32 7.73 -0.90
CA GLY A 35 -8.97 9.12 -0.60
C GLY A 35 -8.11 9.25 0.66
N CYS A 36 -8.47 8.57 1.74
CA CYS A 36 -7.69 8.58 2.98
C CYS A 36 -6.28 7.99 2.77
N LEU A 37 -6.14 6.89 2.02
CA LEU A 37 -4.84 6.31 1.72
C LEU A 37 -3.99 7.23 0.86
N MET A 38 -4.55 7.81 -0.21
CA MET A 38 -3.84 8.76 -1.07
C MET A 38 -3.36 9.98 -0.29
N VAL A 39 -4.20 10.56 0.57
CA VAL A 39 -3.83 11.70 1.42
C VAL A 39 -2.75 11.32 2.42
N ALA A 40 -2.89 10.20 3.15
CA ALA A 40 -1.88 9.75 4.10
C ALA A 40 -0.53 9.49 3.42
N SER A 41 -0.55 8.85 2.25
CA SER A 41 0.62 8.58 1.42
C SER A 41 1.29 9.86 0.91
N ALA A 42 0.51 10.82 0.40
CA ALA A 42 1.02 12.12 -0.07
C ALA A 42 1.62 12.94 1.08
N LEU A 43 0.96 12.98 2.24
CA LEU A 43 1.46 13.64 3.45
C LEU A 43 2.77 13.01 3.93
N GLY A 44 2.86 11.68 3.91
CA GLY A 44 4.08 10.95 4.21
C GLY A 44 5.22 11.40 3.28
N MET A 45 4.99 11.29 1.98
CA MET A 45 5.95 11.69 0.94
C MET A 45 6.44 13.14 1.14
N VAL A 46 5.53 14.10 1.30
CA VAL A 46 5.86 15.51 1.55
C VAL A 46 6.67 15.70 2.83
N THR A 47 6.33 14.99 3.90
CA THR A 47 7.06 15.04 5.18
C THR A 47 8.50 14.54 5.01
N GLY A 48 8.68 13.46 4.25
CA GLY A 48 10.01 12.93 3.91
C GLY A 48 10.82 13.89 3.05
N LEU A 49 10.21 14.47 2.02
CA LEU A 49 10.89 15.41 1.12
C LEU A 49 11.31 16.72 1.80
N THR A 50 10.51 17.18 2.76
CA THR A 50 10.77 18.43 3.51
C THR A 50 11.74 18.24 4.68
N ALA A 51 12.27 17.03 4.89
CA ALA A 51 13.33 16.77 5.86
C ALA A 51 14.63 17.52 5.52
N ARG A 52 14.81 17.91 4.24
CA ARG A 52 15.89 18.80 3.80
C ARG A 52 15.32 20.15 3.34
N PRO A 53 16.05 21.27 3.56
CA PRO A 53 15.62 22.57 3.10
C PRO A 53 15.57 22.63 1.56
N PRO A 54 14.74 23.51 0.99
CA PRO A 54 14.65 23.61 -0.45
C PRO A 54 15.96 23.96 -1.13
N SER A 55 16.31 23.26 -2.21
CA SER A 55 17.47 23.55 -3.06
C SER A 55 17.03 23.91 -4.49
N ALA A 56 17.96 24.41 -5.31
CA ALA A 56 17.72 24.70 -6.73
C ALA A 56 17.19 23.49 -7.53
N CYS A 57 17.40 22.26 -7.04
CA CYS A 57 16.97 21.03 -7.69
C CYS A 57 15.60 20.52 -7.19
N TRP A 58 14.82 21.32 -6.46
CA TRP A 58 13.55 20.84 -5.88
C TRP A 58 12.59 20.29 -6.92
N SER A 59 12.43 20.96 -8.06
CA SER A 59 11.53 20.50 -9.12
C SER A 59 11.89 19.09 -9.63
N VAL A 60 13.19 18.78 -9.70
CA VAL A 60 13.68 17.44 -10.07
C VAL A 60 13.37 16.44 -8.95
N LEU A 61 13.62 16.81 -7.69
CA LEU A 61 13.31 15.96 -6.53
C LEU A 61 11.80 15.68 -6.43
N ALA A 62 10.94 16.66 -6.69
CA ALA A 62 9.50 16.49 -6.73
C ALA A 62 9.09 15.49 -7.83
N GLY A 63 9.65 15.62 -9.04
CA GLY A 63 9.39 14.69 -10.13
C GLY A 63 9.81 13.25 -9.78
N LEU A 64 11.01 13.08 -9.23
CA LEU A 64 11.50 11.78 -8.77
C LEU A 64 10.66 11.21 -7.63
N ALA A 65 10.18 12.07 -6.73
CA ALA A 65 9.33 11.66 -5.62
C ALA A 65 7.97 11.16 -6.10
N VAL A 66 7.38 11.79 -7.11
CA VAL A 66 6.12 11.32 -7.73
C VAL A 66 6.32 9.94 -8.38
N LEU A 67 7.44 9.74 -9.07
CA LEU A 67 7.77 8.43 -9.65
C LEU A 67 7.98 7.37 -8.55
N ALA A 68 8.77 7.68 -7.53
CA ALA A 68 9.06 6.79 -6.43
C ALA A 68 7.79 6.45 -5.62
N TRP A 69 6.92 7.45 -5.41
CA TRP A 69 5.59 7.29 -4.83
C TRP A 69 4.78 6.25 -5.61
N ARG A 70 4.70 6.41 -6.93
CA ARG A 70 3.93 5.49 -7.78
C ARG A 70 4.50 4.07 -7.78
N VAL A 71 5.84 3.93 -7.82
CA VAL A 71 6.53 2.63 -7.78
C VAL A 71 6.30 1.92 -6.45
N ALA A 72 6.28 2.66 -5.33
CA ALA A 72 6.15 2.09 -4.00
C ALA A 72 4.69 1.85 -3.57
N TYR A 73 3.72 2.45 -4.26
CA TYR A 73 2.32 2.49 -3.83
C TYR A 73 1.72 1.11 -3.53
N PHE A 74 1.78 0.19 -4.50
CA PHE A 74 1.18 -1.14 -4.35
C PHE A 74 1.89 -1.98 -3.26
N PRO A 75 3.23 -2.11 -3.24
CA PRO A 75 3.94 -2.75 -2.13
C PRO A 75 3.58 -2.17 -0.75
N ILE A 76 3.50 -0.85 -0.64
CA ILE A 76 3.17 -0.19 0.63
C ILE A 76 1.72 -0.45 1.04
N MET A 77 0.78 -0.49 0.09
CA MET A 77 -0.61 -0.88 0.37
C MET A 77 -0.67 -2.29 0.96
N VAL A 78 -0.01 -3.27 0.31
CA VAL A 78 0.02 -4.67 0.75
C VAL A 78 0.66 -4.78 2.15
N PHE A 79 1.82 -4.15 2.34
CA PHE A 79 2.50 -4.15 3.64
C PHE A 79 1.68 -3.47 4.72
N SER A 80 0.98 -2.37 4.40
CA SER A 80 0.10 -1.70 5.35
C SER A 80 -1.07 -2.57 5.76
N GLY A 81 -1.61 -3.39 4.85
CA GLY A 81 -2.61 -4.41 5.18
C GLY A 81 -2.09 -5.46 6.15
N PHE A 82 -0.84 -5.89 6.00
CA PHE A 82 -0.18 -6.78 6.95
C PHE A 82 -0.03 -6.15 8.35
N VAL A 83 0.45 -4.89 8.44
CA VAL A 83 0.55 -4.15 9.71
C VAL A 83 -0.82 -3.96 10.36
N ALA A 84 -1.85 -3.66 9.55
CA ALA A 84 -3.22 -3.53 10.04
C ALA A 84 -3.77 -4.84 10.62
N SER A 85 -3.42 -5.99 10.02
CA SER A 85 -3.78 -7.32 10.53
C SER A 85 -3.14 -7.61 11.90
N LEU A 86 -1.87 -7.22 12.08
CA LEU A 86 -1.20 -7.32 13.38
C LEU A 86 -1.86 -6.40 14.42
N SER A 87 -2.16 -5.16 14.02
CA SER A 87 -2.82 -4.18 14.88
C SER A 87 -4.22 -4.62 15.30
N GLU A 88 -4.98 -5.26 14.41
CA GLU A 88 -6.28 -5.85 14.75
C GLU A 88 -6.15 -6.86 15.90
N LEU A 89 -5.18 -7.77 15.84
CA LEU A 89 -4.95 -8.76 16.91
C LEU A 89 -4.52 -8.14 18.22
N LEU A 90 -3.69 -7.10 18.17
CA LEU A 90 -3.06 -6.53 19.36
C LEU A 90 -3.95 -5.50 20.06
N VAL A 91 -4.67 -4.67 19.29
CA VAL A 91 -5.41 -3.51 19.82
C VAL A 91 -6.81 -3.32 19.21
N GLY A 92 -7.24 -4.19 18.28
CA GLY A 92 -8.58 -4.09 17.67
C GLY A 92 -8.78 -2.87 16.77
N LEU A 93 -7.68 -2.29 16.26
CA LEU A 93 -7.68 -1.15 15.34
C LEU A 93 -7.06 -1.55 14.01
N VAL A 94 -7.73 -1.25 12.90
CA VAL A 94 -7.25 -1.64 11.55
C VAL A 94 -6.75 -0.42 10.78
N TYR A 95 -7.65 0.51 10.45
CA TYR A 95 -7.31 1.64 9.59
C TYR A 95 -6.36 2.67 10.21
N PRO A 96 -6.30 2.91 11.54
CA PRO A 96 -5.25 3.75 12.13
C PRO A 96 -3.85 3.23 11.83
N ALA A 97 -3.62 1.94 12.02
CA ALA A 97 -2.34 1.30 11.75
C ALA A 97 -2.04 1.26 10.24
N PHE A 98 -3.04 0.95 9.42
CA PHE A 98 -2.94 0.93 7.97
C PHE A 98 -2.49 2.29 7.39
N LEU A 99 -3.17 3.38 7.78
CA LEU A 99 -2.86 4.72 7.26
C LEU A 99 -1.55 5.25 7.84
N LEU A 100 -1.24 4.96 9.11
CA LEU A 100 0.03 5.34 9.72
C LEU A 100 1.21 4.63 9.06
N SER A 101 1.12 3.33 8.78
CA SER A 101 2.19 2.61 8.08
C SER A 101 2.36 3.11 6.65
N ALA A 102 1.27 3.40 5.94
CA ALA A 102 1.33 3.96 4.60
C ALA A 102 1.99 5.36 4.59
N TRP A 103 1.62 6.23 5.54
CA TRP A 103 2.26 7.53 5.76
C TRP A 103 3.76 7.37 6.05
N ALA A 104 4.12 6.50 7.01
CA ALA A 104 5.50 6.32 7.44
C ALA A 104 6.38 5.81 6.29
N LEU A 105 5.92 4.79 5.54
CA LEU A 105 6.68 4.20 4.45
C LEU A 105 6.84 5.15 3.27
N HIS A 106 5.80 5.89 2.89
CA HIS A 106 5.95 6.93 1.85
C HIS A 106 6.83 8.09 2.34
N GLY A 107 6.83 8.39 3.64
CA GLY A 107 7.79 9.30 4.24
C GLY A 107 9.23 8.82 4.14
N LEU A 108 9.48 7.52 4.35
CA LEU A 108 10.80 6.92 4.13
C LEU A 108 11.20 6.96 2.66
N VAL A 109 10.27 6.74 1.73
CA VAL A 109 10.51 6.90 0.28
C VAL A 109 10.90 8.34 -0.04
N GLY A 110 10.12 9.33 0.41
CA GLY A 110 10.42 10.75 0.20
C GLY A 110 11.74 11.17 0.81
N TRP A 111 12.02 10.72 2.04
CA TRP A 111 13.31 10.93 2.70
C TRP A 111 14.46 10.33 1.89
N SER A 112 14.32 9.10 1.39
CA SER A 112 15.34 8.42 0.59
C SER A 112 15.63 9.18 -0.71
N VAL A 113 14.60 9.70 -1.39
CA VAL A 113 14.76 10.55 -2.59
C VAL A 113 15.64 11.77 -2.28
N THR A 114 15.43 12.44 -1.14
CA THR A 114 16.25 13.59 -0.75
C THR A 114 17.65 13.22 -0.28
N PHE A 115 17.83 12.06 0.33
CA PHE A 115 19.10 11.66 0.93
C PHE A 115 20.08 11.12 -0.11
N CYS A 116 19.56 10.35 -1.06
CA CYS A 116 20.33 9.77 -2.18
C CYS A 116 20.71 10.80 -3.26
N TRP A 117 20.27 12.06 -3.16
CA TRP A 117 20.52 13.09 -4.15
C TRP A 117 21.13 14.39 -3.56
N PRO A 118 22.18 14.97 -4.18
CA PRO A 118 23.08 14.35 -5.14
C PRO A 118 23.98 13.30 -4.44
N PRO A 119 24.45 12.28 -5.17
CA PRO A 119 25.35 11.28 -4.62
C PRO A 119 26.74 11.89 -4.43
N ASP A 120 27.07 12.30 -3.20
CA ASP A 120 28.46 12.41 -2.79
C ASP A 120 29.09 11.00 -2.77
N LYS A 121 30.42 10.91 -2.96
CA LYS A 121 31.14 9.63 -3.04
C LYS A 121 30.94 8.69 -1.83
N GLU A 122 30.49 9.22 -0.69
CA GLU A 122 30.21 8.43 0.52
C GLU A 122 28.78 7.86 0.57
N ARG A 123 27.91 8.20 -0.40
CA ARG A 123 26.47 7.87 -0.36
C ARG A 123 26.06 6.73 -1.30
N TRP A 124 27.00 5.93 -1.80
CA TRP A 124 26.71 4.76 -2.64
C TRP A 124 26.09 3.57 -1.88
N GLN A 125 26.37 3.45 -0.58
CA GLN A 125 25.83 2.35 0.24
C GLN A 125 24.29 2.32 0.32
N PRO A 126 23.58 3.43 0.63
CA PRO A 126 22.11 3.42 0.60
C PRO A 126 21.55 3.16 -0.80
N LEU A 127 22.25 3.57 -1.87
CA LEU A 127 21.86 3.26 -3.25
C LEU A 127 21.93 1.75 -3.54
N ALA A 128 22.96 1.05 -3.03
CA ALA A 128 23.11 -0.40 -3.22
C ALA A 128 21.94 -1.22 -2.64
N VAL A 129 21.29 -0.72 -1.58
CA VAL A 129 20.09 -1.35 -1.00
C VAL A 129 18.81 -0.83 -1.67
N ALA A 130 18.74 0.47 -1.94
CA ALA A 130 17.55 1.09 -2.52
C ALA A 130 17.26 0.60 -3.95
N VAL A 131 18.30 0.37 -4.76
CA VAL A 131 18.14 -0.05 -6.16
C VAL A 131 17.47 -1.42 -6.29
N PRO A 132 17.94 -2.51 -5.64
CA PRO A 132 17.25 -3.80 -5.68
C PRO A 132 15.80 -3.73 -5.21
N LEU A 133 15.53 -2.98 -4.13
CA LEU A 133 14.17 -2.81 -3.62
C LEU A 133 13.29 -2.04 -4.60
N ALA A 134 13.82 -0.99 -5.23
CA ALA A 134 13.12 -0.25 -6.27
C ALA A 134 12.84 -1.09 -7.51
N LEU A 135 13.76 -2.00 -7.89
CA LEU A 135 13.55 -2.94 -8.99
C LEU A 135 12.41 -3.91 -8.69
N ILE A 136 12.41 -4.53 -7.51
CA ILE A 136 11.32 -5.43 -7.08
C ILE A 136 10.00 -4.66 -7.03
N ALA A 137 9.99 -3.48 -6.41
CA ALA A 137 8.81 -2.61 -6.34
C ALA A 137 8.28 -2.24 -7.73
N CYS A 138 9.18 -1.94 -8.68
CA CYS A 138 8.81 -1.67 -10.07
C CYS A 138 8.17 -2.90 -10.73
N MET A 139 8.76 -4.08 -10.58
CA MET A 139 8.24 -5.32 -11.15
C MET A 139 6.84 -5.65 -10.63
N VAL A 140 6.59 -5.50 -9.33
CA VAL A 140 5.27 -5.79 -8.75
C VAL A 140 4.25 -4.67 -8.97
N SER A 141 4.68 -3.45 -9.27
CA SER A 141 3.81 -2.29 -9.49
C SER A 141 3.35 -2.10 -10.94
N PHE A 142 4.02 -2.77 -11.89
CA PHE A 142 3.79 -2.65 -13.33
C PHE A 142 3.86 -4.03 -14.00
N THR A 143 2.83 -4.85 -13.81
CA THR A 143 2.74 -6.18 -14.43
C THR A 143 2.17 -6.18 -15.85
N SER A 144 1.53 -5.07 -16.25
CA SER A 144 0.93 -4.84 -17.56
C SER A 144 1.07 -3.37 -18.01
N LEU A 145 0.91 -3.10 -19.31
CA LEU A 145 0.90 -1.73 -19.83
C LEU A 145 -0.25 -0.87 -19.26
N SER A 146 -1.36 -1.51 -18.88
CA SER A 146 -2.50 -0.81 -18.26
C SER A 146 -2.18 -0.21 -16.89
N ASP A 147 -1.07 -0.63 -16.28
CA ASP A 147 -0.59 -0.14 -14.99
C ASP A 147 0.20 1.18 -15.12
N LEU A 148 0.56 1.63 -16.34
CA LEU A 148 1.29 2.89 -16.60
C LEU A 148 0.40 4.14 -16.45
N ARG A 149 -0.39 4.19 -15.38
CA ARG A 149 -1.19 5.35 -14.98
C ARG A 149 -0.57 6.01 -13.76
N LEU A 150 -0.62 7.34 -13.75
CA LEU A 150 -0.05 8.14 -12.68
C LEU A 150 -0.82 7.93 -11.36
N PRO A 151 -2.15 8.10 -11.29
CA PRO A 151 -2.87 7.58 -10.14
C PRO A 151 -2.94 6.04 -10.25
N PRO A 152 -2.51 5.31 -9.21
CA PRO A 152 -2.56 3.85 -9.18
C PRO A 152 -4.00 3.32 -9.07
N ASP A 153 -4.94 4.19 -8.74
CA ASP A 153 -6.35 3.93 -8.45
C ASP A 153 -7.27 5.03 -9.00
N GLN A 154 -8.57 4.83 -8.89
CA GLN A 154 -9.60 5.78 -9.31
C GLN A 154 -10.62 5.98 -8.18
N PRO A 155 -10.32 6.83 -7.18
CA PRO A 155 -11.23 7.04 -6.03
C PRO A 155 -12.62 7.51 -6.44
N TRP A 156 -12.76 8.13 -7.61
CA TRP A 156 -14.00 8.73 -8.09
C TRP A 156 -14.76 7.86 -9.11
N ALA A 157 -14.28 6.64 -9.38
CA ALA A 157 -15.05 5.71 -10.20
C ALA A 157 -16.33 5.29 -9.47
N ALA A 158 -17.40 5.03 -10.23
CA ALA A 158 -18.64 4.49 -9.66
C ALA A 158 -18.33 3.26 -8.82
N ALA A 159 -18.88 3.20 -7.60
CA ALA A 159 -18.59 2.13 -6.66
C ALA A 159 -18.95 0.77 -7.32
N PRO A 160 -17.97 -0.10 -7.61
CA PRO A 160 -18.28 -1.42 -8.12
C PRO A 160 -19.02 -2.22 -7.02
N ALA A 161 -19.71 -3.28 -7.43
CA ALA A 161 -20.41 -4.16 -6.49
C ALA A 161 -19.48 -4.60 -5.34
N VAL A 162 -20.00 -4.66 -4.11
CA VAL A 162 -19.24 -5.16 -2.96
C VAL A 162 -18.85 -6.62 -3.23
N LEU A 163 -17.59 -6.97 -2.98
CA LEU A 163 -17.14 -8.35 -3.13
C LEU A 163 -17.78 -9.21 -2.05
N ARG A 164 -18.11 -10.46 -2.40
CA ARG A 164 -18.53 -11.45 -1.42
C ARG A 164 -17.31 -11.80 -0.56
N VAL A 165 -17.48 -11.71 0.75
CA VAL A 165 -16.47 -12.18 1.70
C VAL A 165 -16.41 -13.71 1.63
N GLU A 166 -15.21 -14.23 1.40
CA GLU A 166 -14.92 -15.66 1.34
C GLU A 166 -13.85 -16.01 2.39
N GLU A 167 -13.87 -17.25 2.87
CA GLU A 167 -12.84 -17.77 3.76
C GLU A 167 -11.65 -18.26 2.92
N PRO A 168 -10.40 -18.00 3.35
CA PRO A 168 -9.24 -18.48 2.63
C PRO A 168 -9.12 -20.01 2.75
N VAL A 169 -8.77 -20.66 1.64
CA VAL A 169 -8.66 -22.12 1.58
C VAL A 169 -7.19 -22.53 1.46
N THR A 170 -6.49 -21.99 0.46
CA THR A 170 -5.10 -22.34 0.20
C THR A 170 -4.37 -21.24 -0.54
N ASN A 171 -3.04 -21.26 -0.51
CA ASN A 171 -2.21 -20.28 -1.21
C ASN A 171 -2.44 -20.37 -2.74
N PRO A 172 -3.13 -19.40 -3.36
CA PRO A 172 -3.47 -19.46 -4.77
C PRO A 172 -2.28 -19.07 -5.67
N TYR A 173 -1.19 -18.54 -5.12
CA TYR A 173 -0.16 -17.85 -5.90
C TYR A 173 0.98 -18.77 -6.33
N LEU A 174 1.51 -19.61 -5.41
CA LEU A 174 2.66 -20.46 -5.69
C LEU A 174 2.39 -21.52 -6.77
N PRO A 175 1.25 -22.25 -6.77
CA PRO A 175 0.97 -23.23 -7.83
C PRO A 175 0.89 -22.60 -9.23
N ARG A 176 0.58 -21.30 -9.31
CA ARG A 176 0.44 -20.56 -10.57
C ARG A 176 1.74 -20.05 -11.14
N LEU A 177 2.85 -20.15 -10.39
CA LEU A 177 4.16 -19.71 -10.87
C LEU A 177 4.61 -20.43 -12.14
N SER A 178 4.16 -21.67 -12.37
CA SER A 178 4.47 -22.45 -13.57
C SER A 178 3.43 -22.31 -14.69
N GLU A 179 2.29 -21.66 -14.45
CA GLU A 179 1.23 -21.52 -15.45
C GLU A 179 1.68 -20.65 -16.64
N PRO A 180 1.22 -20.96 -17.87
CA PRO A 180 1.40 -20.08 -19.01
C PRO A 180 0.61 -18.76 -18.85
N GLY A 181 0.97 -17.73 -19.60
CA GLY A 181 0.24 -16.45 -19.64
C GLY A 181 0.71 -15.37 -18.66
N TYR A 182 1.56 -15.69 -17.68
CA TYR A 182 2.18 -14.69 -16.81
C TYR A 182 3.43 -14.06 -17.42
N SER A 183 3.48 -12.72 -17.41
CA SER A 183 4.71 -11.96 -17.66
C SER A 183 5.76 -12.22 -16.57
N PRO A 184 7.07 -11.97 -16.82
CA PRO A 184 8.11 -12.07 -15.80
C PRO A 184 7.80 -11.24 -14.55
N GLN A 185 7.25 -10.03 -14.74
CA GLN A 185 6.78 -9.15 -13.67
C GLN A 185 5.64 -9.78 -12.87
N GLY A 186 4.66 -10.36 -13.57
CA GLY A 186 3.56 -11.11 -12.95
C GLY A 186 4.06 -12.29 -12.12
N ARG A 187 5.10 -13.00 -12.56
CA ARG A 187 5.73 -14.09 -11.79
C ARG A 187 6.41 -13.60 -10.52
N VAL A 188 7.06 -12.44 -10.56
CA VAL A 188 7.62 -11.81 -9.34
C VAL A 188 6.50 -11.42 -8.37
N LEU A 189 5.40 -10.84 -8.88
CA LEU A 189 4.23 -10.56 -8.05
C LEU A 189 3.66 -11.83 -7.39
N LEU A 190 3.46 -12.90 -8.16
CA LEU A 190 3.01 -14.20 -7.65
C LEU A 190 3.96 -14.76 -6.60
N LEU A 191 5.27 -14.68 -6.82
CA LEU A 191 6.27 -15.18 -5.88
C LEU A 191 6.21 -14.38 -4.57
N CYS A 192 6.19 -13.06 -4.63
CA CYS A 192 6.06 -12.21 -3.45
C CYS A 192 4.77 -12.49 -2.68
N ALA A 193 3.62 -12.56 -3.37
CA ALA A 193 2.33 -12.86 -2.75
C ALA A 193 2.32 -14.27 -2.14
N GLY A 194 2.86 -15.25 -2.86
CA GLY A 194 2.93 -16.64 -2.42
C GLY A 194 3.81 -16.84 -1.19
N LEU A 195 4.98 -16.20 -1.14
CA LEU A 195 5.90 -16.28 0.00
C LEU A 195 5.35 -15.57 1.25
N THR A 196 4.52 -14.54 1.07
CA THR A 196 3.97 -13.76 2.18
C THR A 196 2.59 -14.23 2.64
N TYR A 197 1.88 -15.03 1.84
CA TYR A 197 0.51 -15.49 2.13
C TYR A 197 0.36 -16.18 3.50
N GLY A 198 1.33 -17.01 3.87
CA GLY A 198 1.34 -17.72 5.16
C GLY A 198 1.68 -16.85 6.36
N LEU A 199 2.23 -15.64 6.13
CA LEU A 199 2.61 -14.71 7.20
C LEU A 199 1.42 -13.86 7.66
N ILE A 200 0.38 -13.74 6.84
CA ILE A 200 -0.80 -12.93 7.15
C ILE A 200 -1.46 -13.47 8.43
N PRO A 201 -1.57 -12.66 9.50
CA PRO A 201 -2.16 -13.09 10.76
C PRO A 201 -3.63 -13.52 10.62
N SER A 202 -4.05 -14.50 11.41
CA SER A 202 -5.40 -15.08 11.36
C SER A 202 -6.42 -14.29 12.20
N SER A 203 -6.60 -13.00 11.93
CA SER A 203 -7.64 -12.17 12.54
C SER A 203 -8.91 -12.11 11.67
N PRO A 204 -10.10 -11.79 12.23
CA PRO A 204 -11.35 -11.81 11.47
C PRO A 204 -11.36 -10.91 10.22
N TRP A 205 -10.86 -9.68 10.30
CA TRP A 205 -10.75 -8.81 9.14
C TRP A 205 -9.67 -9.32 8.18
N ALA A 206 -8.50 -9.73 8.67
CA ALA A 206 -7.42 -10.22 7.81
C ALA A 206 -7.79 -11.48 7.02
N MET A 207 -8.49 -12.42 7.66
CA MET A 207 -8.97 -13.65 7.00
C MET A 207 -10.04 -13.33 5.96
N ALA A 208 -10.97 -12.42 6.25
CA ALA A 208 -11.95 -11.94 5.27
C ALA A 208 -11.28 -11.28 4.06
N VAL A 209 -10.28 -10.42 4.28
CA VAL A 209 -9.50 -9.81 3.19
C VAL A 209 -8.76 -10.87 2.38
N LYS A 210 -8.05 -11.76 3.06
CA LYS A 210 -7.23 -12.82 2.46
C LYS A 210 -8.07 -13.76 1.59
N GLY A 211 -9.18 -14.27 2.11
CA GLY A 211 -10.06 -15.16 1.36
C GLY A 211 -10.78 -14.47 0.20
N THR A 212 -11.16 -13.20 0.36
CA THR A 212 -11.72 -12.39 -0.74
C THR A 212 -10.70 -12.18 -1.87
N LEU A 213 -9.44 -11.86 -1.54
CA LEU A 213 -8.37 -11.72 -2.53
C LEU A 213 -7.98 -13.04 -3.19
N GLU A 214 -8.05 -14.15 -2.46
CA GLU A 214 -7.88 -15.49 -3.01
C GLU A 214 -8.96 -15.82 -4.04
N ALA A 215 -10.23 -15.54 -3.73
CA ALA A 215 -11.33 -15.70 -4.66
C ALA A 215 -11.16 -14.87 -5.93
N GLU A 216 -10.74 -13.61 -5.79
CA GLU A 216 -10.46 -12.74 -6.95
C GLU A 216 -9.23 -13.19 -7.75
N MET A 217 -8.19 -13.70 -7.10
CA MET A 217 -7.05 -14.33 -7.78
C MET A 217 -7.51 -15.54 -8.62
N ASN A 218 -8.41 -16.35 -8.09
CA ASN A 218 -8.96 -17.51 -8.80
C ASN A 218 -9.88 -17.10 -9.97
N ARG A 219 -10.71 -16.06 -9.80
CA ARG A 219 -11.61 -15.56 -10.85
C ARG A 219 -10.86 -14.89 -11.99
N ARG A 220 -9.81 -14.13 -11.68
CA ARG A 220 -9.08 -13.29 -12.63
C ARG A 220 -7.57 -13.47 -12.45
N PRO A 221 -7.00 -14.64 -12.79
CA PRO A 221 -5.60 -14.97 -12.49
C PRO A 221 -4.58 -14.00 -13.12
N HIS A 222 -4.85 -13.53 -14.33
CA HIS A 222 -3.94 -12.65 -15.09
C HIS A 222 -4.24 -11.16 -14.95
N ALA A 223 -4.96 -10.74 -13.90
CA ALA A 223 -5.26 -9.34 -13.66
C ALA A 223 -3.98 -8.50 -13.44
N GLY A 224 -3.94 -7.31 -14.04
CA GLY A 224 -2.85 -6.35 -13.89
C GLY A 224 -2.77 -5.76 -12.48
N THR A 225 -1.67 -5.11 -12.13
CA THR A 225 -1.47 -4.59 -10.76
C THR A 225 -2.52 -3.56 -10.37
N ARG A 226 -2.95 -2.72 -11.30
CA ARG A 226 -4.03 -1.77 -11.08
C ARG A 226 -5.33 -2.47 -10.67
N GLN A 227 -5.68 -3.56 -11.35
CA GLN A 227 -6.86 -4.35 -10.98
C GLN A 227 -6.67 -4.99 -9.60
N ARG A 228 -5.45 -5.45 -9.27
CA ARG A 228 -5.13 -5.92 -7.92
C ARG A 228 -5.28 -4.84 -6.85
N VAL A 229 -4.86 -3.61 -7.12
CA VAL A 229 -5.07 -2.45 -6.22
C VAL A 229 -6.57 -2.23 -5.97
N GLU A 230 -7.38 -2.24 -7.03
CA GLU A 230 -8.84 -2.11 -6.94
C GLU A 230 -9.46 -3.27 -6.13
N GLU A 231 -8.98 -4.50 -6.32
CA GLU A 231 -9.40 -5.68 -5.55
C GLU A 231 -9.05 -5.56 -4.07
N HIS A 232 -7.87 -5.04 -3.71
CA HIS A 232 -7.50 -4.79 -2.31
C HIS A 232 -8.47 -3.83 -1.64
N TYR A 233 -8.78 -2.70 -2.27
CA TYR A 233 -9.77 -1.77 -1.73
C TYR A 233 -11.14 -2.41 -1.53
N ARG A 234 -11.61 -3.17 -2.51
CA ARG A 234 -12.92 -3.86 -2.40
C ARG A 234 -12.91 -4.92 -1.31
N ALA A 235 -11.81 -5.66 -1.14
CA ALA A 235 -11.64 -6.62 -0.07
C ALA A 235 -11.62 -5.94 1.32
N TYR A 236 -10.89 -4.82 1.46
CA TYR A 236 -10.87 -4.03 2.70
C TYR A 236 -12.27 -3.51 3.07
N VAL A 237 -13.01 -2.99 2.09
CA VAL A 237 -14.39 -2.52 2.28
C VAL A 237 -15.33 -3.66 2.66
N ALA A 238 -15.26 -4.80 1.96
CA ALA A 238 -16.10 -5.97 2.25
C ALA A 238 -15.83 -6.52 3.66
N ALA A 239 -14.57 -6.50 4.11
CA ALA A 239 -14.17 -6.96 5.42
C ALA A 239 -14.49 -5.98 6.57
N HIS A 240 -14.89 -4.73 6.28
CA HIS A 240 -15.12 -3.69 7.30
C HIS A 240 -16.08 -4.13 8.42
N SER A 241 -17.14 -4.84 8.06
CA SER A 241 -18.12 -5.38 9.03
C SER A 241 -17.52 -6.31 10.08
N ARG A 242 -16.39 -6.97 9.78
CA ARG A 242 -15.69 -7.86 10.72
C ARG A 242 -15.01 -7.10 11.86
N ILE A 243 -14.60 -5.86 11.62
CA ILE A 243 -14.01 -4.99 12.65
C ILE A 243 -15.05 -4.64 13.70
N GLN A 244 -16.27 -4.30 13.27
CA GLN A 244 -17.37 -3.94 14.17
C GLN A 244 -17.85 -5.12 15.02
N GLY A 245 -17.81 -6.33 14.47
CA GLY A 245 -18.19 -7.55 15.18
C GLY A 245 -17.32 -7.84 16.42
N LEU A 246 -16.06 -7.39 16.43
CA LEU A 246 -15.15 -7.55 17.57
C LEU A 246 -15.44 -6.60 18.73
N ARG A 247 -16.23 -5.54 18.52
CA ARG A 247 -16.51 -4.50 19.52
C ARG A 247 -17.86 -4.70 20.24
N ARG A 248 -18.59 -5.76 19.88
CA ARG A 248 -19.85 -6.16 20.53
C ARG A 248 -19.59 -7.35 21.44
#